data_AF-A0A4J1T8W8-F1
#
_entry.id   AF-A0A4J1T8W8-F1
#
_cell.length_a   1.000
_cell.length_b   1.000
_cell.length_c   1.000
_cell.angle_alpha   90.00
_cell.angle_beta   90.00
_cell.angle_gamma   90.00
#
_symmetry.space_group_name_H-M   'P 1'
#
loop_
_entity.id
_entity.type
_entity.pdbx_description
1 polymer ?
#
loop_
_entity_poly.entity_id
_entity_poly.type
_entity_poly.pdbx_seq_one_letter_code
_entity_poly.pdbx_strand_id
1 'polypeptide(L)' 'MEYELLIREAEPKDAAELVAFLNRVSLETDFTSLDGDGILLTSEEMEIFLNKQASSDNQITLLAFLNGKIAVL' A
#
# COMPACT_ATOMS: atom_id res chain seq x y z
N MET A 1 15.34 -12.04 18.34
CA MET A 1 15.22 -11.64 16.93
C MET A 1 14.72 -10.21 16.95
N GLU A 2 15.47 -9.28 16.39
CA GLU A 2 15.19 -7.83 16.48
C GLU A 2 14.63 -7.35 15.14
N TYR A 3 13.56 -6.57 15.19
CA TYR A 3 12.92 -5.96 14.01
C TYR A 3 12.36 -4.58 14.38
N GLU A 4 12.31 -3.71 13.39
CA GLU A 4 11.65 -2.41 13.50
C GLU A 4 10.25 -2.50 12.87
N LEU A 5 9.23 -2.10 13.63
CA LEU A 5 7.85 -2.05 13.17
C LEU A 5 7.31 -0.63 13.32
N LEU A 6 6.85 -0.05 12.20
CA LEU A 6 6.15 1.22 12.18
C LEU A 6 4.77 1.00 11.55
N ILE A 7 3.72 1.40 12.27
CA ILE A 7 2.36 1.43 11.74
C ILE A 7 1.91 2.89 11.72
N ARG A 8 1.49 3.37 10.55
CA ARG A 8 0.98 4.74 10.38
C ARG A 8 0.00 4.81 9.22
N GLU A 9 -0.73 5.91 9.14
CA GLU A 9 -1.53 6.23 7.96
C GLU A 9 -0.63 6.41 6.72
N ALA A 10 -1.13 5.95 5.59
CA ALA A 10 -0.49 6.11 4.29
C ALA A 10 -0.46 7.59 3.89
N GLU A 11 0.69 8.05 3.40
CA GLU A 11 0.88 9.39 2.88
C GLU A 11 1.09 9.32 1.37
N PRO A 12 0.83 10.40 0.61
CA PRO A 12 1.04 10.41 -0.85
C PRO A 12 2.44 9.94 -1.26
N LYS A 13 3.47 10.28 -0.48
CA LYS A 13 4.86 9.84 -0.73
C LYS A 13 5.06 8.31 -0.74
N ASP A 14 4.13 7.54 -0.17
CA ASP A 14 4.19 6.08 -0.12
C ASP A 14 3.66 5.42 -1.40
N ALA A 15 3.03 6.20 -2.30
CA ALA A 15 2.32 5.68 -3.46
C ALA A 15 3.16 4.73 -4.32
N ALA A 16 4.40 5.10 -4.64
CA ALA A 16 5.29 4.27 -5.44
C ALA A 16 5.63 2.94 -4.77
N GLU A 17 5.90 2.96 -3.45
CA GLU A 17 6.20 1.74 -2.69
C GLU A 17 4.95 0.87 -2.51
N LEU A 18 3.78 1.49 -2.34
CA LEU A 18 2.51 0.79 -2.21
C LEU A 18 2.09 0.11 -3.52
N VAL A 19 2.24 0.76 -4.67
CA VAL A 19 1.99 0.14 -5.98
C VAL A 19 2.92 -1.06 -6.19
N ALA A 20 4.21 -0.91 -5.87
CA ALA A 20 5.18 -2.01 -5.97
C ALA A 20 4.81 -3.17 -5.03
N PHE A 21 4.36 -2.86 -3.80
CA PHE A 21 3.89 -3.86 -2.84
C PHE A 21 2.65 -4.60 -3.36
N LEU A 22 1.64 -3.87 -3.83
CA LEU A 22 0.38 -4.45 -4.33
C LEU A 22 0.58 -5.34 -5.56
N ASN A 23 1.45 -4.94 -6.49
CA ASN A 23 1.84 -5.77 -7.64
C ASN A 23 2.63 -7.01 -7.23
N ARG A 24 3.39 -6.97 -6.12
CA ARG A 24 4.07 -8.16 -5.61
C ARG A 24 3.07 -9.14 -5.02
N VAL A 25 2.19 -8.68 -4.13
CA VAL A 25 1.23 -9.55 -3.42
C VAL A 25 0.16 -10.13 -4.35
N SER A 26 -0.17 -9.46 -5.45
CA SER A 26 -1.10 -9.98 -6.46
C SER A 26 -0.61 -11.26 -7.15
N LEU A 27 0.71 -11.51 -7.09
CA LEU A 27 1.35 -12.70 -7.66
C LEU A 27 1.55 -13.81 -6.62
N GLU A 28 1.31 -13.55 -5.34
CA GLU A 28 1.58 -14.52 -4.27
C GLU A 28 0.45 -15.54 -4.10
N THR A 29 -0.81 -15.09 -4.19
CA THR A 29 -1.99 -15.95 -3.99
C THR A 29 -3.19 -15.44 -4.80
N ASP A 30 -4.15 -16.31 -5.05
CA ASP A 30 -5.41 -16.03 -5.75
C ASP A 30 -6.60 -15.73 -4.80
N PHE A 31 -6.32 -15.40 -3.53
CA PHE A 31 -7.35 -15.15 -2.53
C PHE A 31 -8.05 -13.78 -2.64
N THR A 32 -7.51 -12.87 -3.44
CA THR A 32 -8.05 -11.52 -3.61
C THR A 32 -8.43 -11.27 -5.07
N SER A 33 -9.09 -10.15 -5.35
CA SER A 33 -9.34 -9.72 -6.73
C SER A 33 -8.09 -9.16 -7.43
N LEU A 34 -6.97 -8.98 -6.72
CA LEU A 34 -5.69 -8.65 -7.32
C LEU A 34 -5.14 -9.91 -7.96
N ASP A 35 -5.00 -9.89 -9.28
CA ASP A 35 -4.53 -11.02 -10.07
C ASP A 35 -3.18 -10.70 -10.74
N GLY A 36 -2.82 -11.49 -11.76
CA GLY A 36 -1.56 -11.35 -12.48
C GLY A 36 -1.33 -9.98 -13.14
N ASP A 37 -2.39 -9.21 -13.38
CA ASP A 37 -2.30 -7.87 -13.97
C ASP A 37 -1.96 -6.80 -12.90
N GLY A 38 -2.00 -7.17 -11.61
CA GLY A 38 -1.58 -6.32 -10.51
C GLY A 38 -2.65 -5.31 -10.08
N ILE A 39 -2.22 -4.20 -9.48
CA ILE A 39 -3.13 -3.15 -9.02
C ILE A 39 -3.63 -2.25 -10.16
N LEU A 40 -2.96 -2.28 -11.33
CA LEU A 40 -3.31 -1.47 -12.50
C LEU A 40 -3.43 0.04 -12.23
N LEU A 41 -2.69 0.54 -11.25
CA LEU A 41 -2.58 1.97 -10.92
C LEU A 41 -1.15 2.45 -11.10
N THR A 42 -0.99 3.63 -11.69
CA THR A 42 0.31 4.32 -11.68
C THR A 42 0.58 4.91 -10.29
N SER A 43 1.84 5.29 -10.04
CA SER A 43 2.21 5.98 -8.79
C SER A 43 1.41 7.28 -8.62
N GLU A 44 1.19 8.05 -9.69
CA GLU A 44 0.44 9.30 -9.66
C GLU A 44 -1.04 9.09 -9.33
N GLU A 45 -1.64 8.03 -9.87
CA GLU A 45 -3.02 7.65 -9.55
C GLU A 45 -3.15 7.19 -8.09
N MET A 46 -2.15 6.46 -7.59
CA MET A 46 -2.08 6.05 -6.19
C MET A 46 -1.87 7.25 -5.26
N GLU A 47 -1.07 8.25 -5.64
CA GLU A 47 -0.95 9.50 -4.86
C GLU A 47 -2.30 10.21 -4.72
N ILE A 48 -3.09 10.27 -5.80
CA ILE A 48 -4.45 10.83 -5.77
C ILE A 48 -5.35 10.00 -4.85
N PHE A 49 -5.27 8.67 -4.92
CA PHE A 49 -6.02 7.78 -4.04
C PHE A 49 -5.67 8.01 -2.56
N LEU A 50 -4.38 8.04 -2.21
CA LEU A 50 -3.93 8.25 -0.83
C LEU A 50 -4.34 9.62 -0.28
N ASN A 51 -4.25 10.67 -1.10
CA ASN A 51 -4.75 11.99 -0.72
C ASN A 51 -6.25 11.98 -0.40
N LYS A 52 -7.06 11.27 -1.21
CA LYS A 52 -8.51 11.14 -0.95
C LYS A 52 -8.78 10.45 0.37
N GLN A 53 -8.08 9.34 0.64
CA GLN A 53 -8.21 8.58 1.88
C GLN A 53 -7.88 9.46 3.10
N ALA A 54 -6.75 10.17 3.08
CA ALA A 54 -6.33 11.05 4.18
C ALA A 54 -7.25 12.27 4.39
N SER A 55 -7.94 12.71 3.34
CA SER A 55 -8.89 13.82 3.41
C SER A 55 -10.32 13.40 3.77
N SER A 56 -10.56 12.10 3.93
CA SER A 56 -11.89 11.52 4.14
C SER A 56 -12.12 11.18 5.61
N ASP A 57 -13.22 11.67 6.18
CA ASP A 57 -13.54 11.41 7.58
C ASP A 57 -14.06 9.97 7.84
N ASN A 58 -14.34 9.20 6.78
CA ASN A 58 -14.92 7.86 6.87
C ASN A 58 -14.12 6.78 6.12
N GLN A 59 -12.91 7.10 5.66
CA GLN A 59 -12.00 6.16 5.02
C GLN A 59 -10.60 6.35 5.57
N ILE A 60 -9.81 5.28 5.61
CA ILE A 60 -8.42 5.33 6.03
C ILE A 60 -7.64 4.22 5.33
N THR A 61 -6.37 4.49 5.07
CA THR A 61 -5.41 3.48 4.60
C THR A 61 -4.25 3.44 5.58
N LEU A 62 -4.06 2.30 6.26
CA LEU A 62 -2.96 2.10 7.19
C LEU A 62 -1.86 1.28 6.52
N LEU A 63 -0.60 1.58 6.83
CA LEU A 63 0.55 0.82 6.35
C LEU A 63 1.35 0.32 7.54
N ALA A 64 1.78 -0.94 7.47
CA ALA A 64 2.78 -1.50 8.35
C ALA A 64 4.11 -1.64 7.62
N PHE A 65 5.14 -0.98 8.14
CA PHE A 65 6.50 -1.07 7.67
C PHE A 65 7.29 -2.01 8.58
N LEU A 66 7.89 -3.05 8.01
CA LEU A 66 8.82 -3.92 8.69
C LEU A 66 10.24 -3.64 8.18
N ASN A 67 11.13 -3.21 9.06
CA ASN A 67 12.50 -2.79 8.72
C ASN A 67 12.53 -1.76 7.58
N GLY A 68 11.62 -0.78 7.64
CA GLY A 68 11.52 0.31 6.66
C GLY A 68 10.90 -0.06 5.31
N LYS A 69 10.27 -1.24 5.18
CA LYS A 69 9.57 -1.68 3.97
C LYS A 69 8.11 -2.01 4.22
N ILE A 70 7.22 -1.64 3.30
CA ILE A 70 5.80 -2.02 3.40
C ILE A 70 5.69 -3.55 3.44
N ALA A 71 5.08 -4.05 4.51
CA ALA A 71 4.87 -5.47 4.74
C ALA A 71 3.37 -5.82 4.73
N VAL A 72 2.50 -4.88 5.13
CA VAL A 72 1.04 -5.04 5.19
C VAL A 72 0.36 -3.71 4.89
N LEU A 73 -0.81 -3.79 4.24
CA LEU A 73 -1.79 -2.74 3.98
C LEU A 73 -3.10 -3.10 4.71
#